data_AF-A0A3B6FP08-F1
#
_entry.id   AF-A0A3B6FP08-F1
#
_cell.length_a   1.000
_cell.length_b   1.000
_cell.length_c   1.000
_cell.angle_alpha   90.00
_cell.angle_beta   90.00
_cell.angle_gamma   90.00
#
_symmetry.space_group_name_H-M   'P 1'
#
loop_
_entity.id
_entity.type
_entity.pdbx_description
1 polymer ?
#
loop_
_entity_poly.entity_id
_entity_poly.type
_entity_poly.pdbx_seq_one_letter_code
_entity_poly.pdbx_strand_id
1 'polypeptide(L)'
;MAPKKTPKGKSGFFGVRQKPSGNWGVEFSDARRRWWIDTYPSAHEAAHAYDMAVWRAERPRSHLNFSEIESRAVAEMLVPQGIDMKEITTKKKKTKKPLVVVSAGGADEEAMARFAREHPEYVQAEMEYYWKREAEQKQKGTKKEDEAGPSTVIPIESSSEEDWADYSEEEEEEGCDDPTKQEFWEQFRSSDEE
;
A
#
# COMPACT_ATOMS: atom_id res chain seq x y z
N MET A 1 4.00 -13.03 37.21
CA MET A 1 5.20 -12.23 36.85
C MET A 1 4.78 -10.77 36.76
N ALA A 2 5.46 -9.86 37.46
CA ALA A 2 5.19 -8.44 37.32
C ALA A 2 5.48 -7.99 35.87
N PRO A 3 4.66 -7.11 35.26
CA PRO A 3 4.92 -6.62 33.92
C PRO A 3 6.24 -5.83 33.92
N LYS A 4 7.26 -6.34 33.21
CA LYS A 4 8.54 -5.64 33.05
C LYS A 4 8.28 -4.29 32.37
N LYS A 5 8.83 -3.21 32.95
CA LYS A 5 8.75 -1.88 32.34
C LYS A 5 9.51 -1.91 31.03
N THR A 6 8.88 -1.50 29.94
CA THR A 6 9.60 -1.26 28.70
C THR A 6 10.54 -0.07 28.93
N PRO A 7 11.79 -0.12 28.47
CA PRO A 7 12.67 1.03 28.57
C PRO A 7 12.07 2.22 27.82
N LYS A 8 12.21 3.42 28.38
CA LYS A 8 11.82 4.66 27.71
C LYS A 8 12.72 4.82 26.48
N GLY A 9 12.12 4.95 25.31
CA GLY A 9 12.87 5.15 24.07
C GLY A 9 13.37 6.59 23.93
N LYS A 10 13.80 6.95 22.72
CA LYS A 10 14.24 8.32 22.38
C LYS A 10 13.19 9.40 22.66
N SER A 11 11.92 9.02 22.75
CA SER A 11 10.80 9.89 23.11
C SER A 11 10.79 10.32 24.57
N GLY A 12 11.53 9.62 25.46
CA GLY A 12 11.46 9.82 26.91
C GLY A 12 10.18 9.28 27.56
N PHE A 13 9.24 8.73 26.79
CA PHE A 13 7.96 8.22 27.25
C PHE A 13 7.80 6.72 26.94
N PHE A 14 7.05 6.02 27.78
CA PHE A 14 6.68 4.62 27.59
C PHE A 14 5.69 4.47 26.44
N GLY A 15 5.92 3.48 25.57
CA GLY A 15 5.00 3.14 24.48
C GLY A 15 4.89 4.18 23.36
N VAL A 16 5.59 5.32 23.45
CA VAL A 16 5.55 6.40 22.47
C VAL A 16 6.75 6.29 21.53
N ARG A 17 6.49 6.30 20.21
CA ARG A 17 7.53 6.20 19.16
C ARG A 17 7.34 7.31 18.12
N GLN A 18 8.42 8.01 17.82
CA GLN A 18 8.42 9.02 16.76
C GLN A 18 8.49 8.34 15.38
N LYS A 19 7.60 8.71 14.46
CA LYS A 19 7.65 8.31 13.06
C LYS A 19 8.45 9.34 12.24
N PRO A 20 9.05 8.94 11.10
CA PRO A 20 9.72 9.89 10.20
C PRO A 20 8.77 10.95 9.64
N SER A 21 7.45 10.70 9.68
CA SER A 21 6.43 11.69 9.34
C SER A 21 6.29 12.83 10.37
N GLY A 22 6.99 12.78 11.51
CA GLY A 22 6.87 13.73 12.61
C GLY A 22 5.78 13.40 13.64
N ASN A 23 4.86 12.48 13.32
CA ASN A 23 3.81 12.05 14.24
C ASN A 23 4.32 11.03 15.26
N TRP A 24 3.62 10.97 16.40
CA TRP A 24 3.95 10.10 17.52
C TRP A 24 2.96 8.95 17.59
N GLY A 25 3.45 7.74 17.32
CA GLY A 25 2.67 6.52 17.46
C GLY A 25 2.68 5.99 18.89
N VAL A 26 1.54 5.47 19.33
CA VAL A 26 1.42 4.86 20.67
C VAL A 26 1.10 3.38 20.55
N GLU A 27 1.95 2.58 21.19
CA GLU A 27 1.82 1.14 21.28
C GLU A 27 1.71 0.73 22.75
N PHE A 28 0.69 -0.07 23.07
CA PHE A 28 0.52 -0.70 24.38
C PHE A 28 0.86 -2.20 24.28
N SER A 29 1.54 -2.75 25.29
CA SER A 29 1.97 -4.16 25.29
C SER A 29 1.63 -4.82 26.62
N ASP A 30 1.01 -5.99 26.55
CA ASP A 30 0.69 -6.82 27.72
C ASP A 30 1.03 -8.27 27.47
N ALA A 31 1.93 -8.81 28.31
CA ALA A 31 2.54 -10.15 28.31
C ALA A 31 2.93 -10.73 26.93
N ARG A 32 1.95 -10.97 26.05
CA ARG A 32 2.09 -11.55 24.71
C ARG A 32 1.37 -10.78 23.59
N ARG A 33 0.50 -9.84 23.94
CA ARG A 33 -0.34 -9.07 23.02
C ARG A 33 0.18 -7.64 22.91
N ARG A 34 0.03 -7.08 21.72
CA ARG A 34 0.38 -5.69 21.41
C ARG A 34 -0.86 -5.01 20.84
N TRP A 35 -1.13 -3.81 21.30
CA TRP A 35 -2.22 -2.98 20.81
C TRP A 35 -1.65 -1.70 20.25
N TRP A 36 -2.09 -1.38 19.05
CA TRP A 36 -1.94 -0.07 18.46
C TRP A 36 -3.04 0.80 19.05
N ILE A 37 -2.65 1.91 19.68
CA ILE A 37 -3.64 2.87 20.18
C ILE A 37 -3.99 3.81 19.02
N ASP A 38 -3.13 4.81 18.80
CA ASP A 38 -3.29 5.75 17.71
C ASP A 38 -1.98 6.49 17.39
N THR A 39 -2.02 7.36 16.39
CA THR A 39 -1.02 8.39 16.16
C THR A 39 -1.51 9.76 16.62
N TYR A 40 -0.65 10.48 17.33
CA TYR A 40 -0.90 11.84 17.81
C TYR A 40 0.15 12.82 17.24
N PRO A 41 -0.19 14.11 17.11
CA PRO A 41 0.74 15.13 16.64
C PRO A 41 1.82 15.48 17.67
N SER A 42 1.58 15.27 18.97
CA SER A 42 2.51 15.60 20.06
C SER A 42 2.92 14.37 20.87
N ALA A 43 4.18 14.34 21.34
CA ALA A 43 4.68 13.32 22.25
C ALA A 43 3.94 13.31 23.59
N HIS A 44 3.53 14.48 24.07
CA HIS A 44 2.86 14.63 25.36
C HIS A 44 1.43 14.07 25.30
N GLU A 45 0.69 14.40 24.24
CA GLU A 45 -0.64 13.84 23.97
C GLU A 45 -0.59 12.32 23.77
N ALA A 46 0.42 11.84 23.03
CA ALA A 46 0.69 10.41 22.88
C ALA A 46 0.94 9.71 24.23
N ALA A 47 1.68 10.35 25.14
CA ALA A 47 1.96 9.81 26.47
C ALA A 47 0.70 9.79 27.36
N HIS A 48 -0.18 10.79 27.27
CA HIS A 48 -1.49 10.79 27.94
C HIS A 48 -2.38 9.66 27.44
N ALA A 49 -2.40 9.42 26.13
CA ALA A 49 -3.14 8.30 25.54
C ALA A 49 -2.60 6.94 26.01
N TYR A 50 -1.28 6.80 26.17
CA TYR A 50 -0.68 5.61 26.77
C TYR A 50 -1.12 5.41 28.22
N ASP A 51 -1.10 6.48 29.03
CA ASP A 51 -1.49 6.45 30.43
C ASP A 51 -2.97 6.06 30.59
N MET A 52 -3.84 6.53 29.71
CA MET A 52 -5.22 6.04 29.63
C MET A 52 -5.32 4.54 29.33
N ALA A 53 -4.47 3.99 28.46
CA ALA A 53 -4.46 2.54 28.21
C ALA A 53 -3.97 1.76 29.43
N VAL A 54 -2.99 2.28 30.16
CA VAL A 54 -2.53 1.71 31.44
C VAL A 54 -3.68 1.69 32.45
N TRP A 55 -4.47 2.77 32.53
CA TRP A 55 -5.68 2.83 33.36
C TRP A 55 -6.76 1.84 32.93
N ARG A 56 -7.05 1.75 31.62
CA ARG A 56 -8.01 0.78 31.08
C ARG A 56 -7.58 -0.67 31.29
N ALA A 57 -6.28 -0.92 31.33
CA ALA A 57 -5.69 -2.22 31.62
C ALA A 57 -5.46 -2.46 33.13
N GLU A 58 -5.95 -1.58 34.00
CA GLU A 58 -5.83 -1.66 35.47
C GLU A 58 -4.41 -1.93 35.97
N ARG A 59 -3.44 -1.32 35.28
CA ARG A 59 -2.01 -1.48 35.61
C ARG A 59 -1.59 -0.56 36.76
N PRO A 60 -0.53 -0.93 37.50
CA PRO A 60 -0.04 -0.11 38.60
C PRO A 60 0.48 1.24 38.08
N ARG A 61 0.28 2.28 38.89
CA ARG A 61 0.65 3.68 38.58
C ARG A 61 2.12 3.88 38.23
N SER A 62 2.99 2.94 38.62
CA SER A 62 4.43 2.98 38.31
C SER A 62 4.76 2.82 36.81
N HIS A 63 3.77 2.44 36.00
CA HIS A 63 3.87 2.31 34.55
C HIS A 63 3.26 3.50 33.80
N LEU A 64 2.75 4.51 34.52
CA LEU A 64 2.33 5.78 33.92
C LEU A 64 3.54 6.63 33.57
N ASN A 65 3.40 7.46 32.56
CA ASN A 65 4.35 8.50 32.19
C ASN A 65 4.21 9.71 33.11
N PHE A 66 2.99 10.07 33.48
CA PHE A 66 2.68 11.22 34.33
C PHE A 66 2.12 10.79 35.68
N SER A 67 2.84 11.15 36.74
CA SER A 67 2.41 10.86 38.12
C SER A 67 1.27 11.77 38.59
N GLU A 68 1.07 12.90 37.93
CA GLU A 68 0.02 13.91 38.21
C GLU A 68 -1.39 13.42 37.88
N ILE A 69 -1.51 12.34 37.09
CA ILE A 69 -2.82 11.76 36.75
C ILE A 69 -3.31 10.92 37.94
N GLU A 70 -3.98 11.61 38.87
CA GLU A 70 -4.50 11.03 40.11
C GLU A 70 -5.81 10.24 39.93
N SER A 71 -6.52 10.43 38.82
CA SER A 71 -7.74 9.68 38.54
C SER A 71 -7.92 9.40 37.05
N ARG A 72 -8.66 8.32 36.76
CA ARG A 72 -9.09 7.98 35.40
C ARG A 72 -9.90 9.12 34.74
N ALA A 73 -10.72 9.82 35.51
CA ALA A 73 -11.51 10.95 35.01
C ALA A 73 -10.60 12.10 34.51
N VAL A 74 -9.53 12.41 35.24
CA VAL A 74 -8.54 13.41 34.80
C VAL A 74 -7.85 12.96 33.51
N ALA A 75 -7.50 11.67 33.42
CA ALA A 75 -6.92 11.10 32.21
C ALA A 75 -7.86 11.21 30.99
N GLU A 76 -9.14 10.91 31.16
CA GLU A 76 -10.15 10.99 30.10
C GLU A 76 -10.42 12.44 29.66
N MET A 77 -10.30 13.42 30.56
CA MET A 77 -10.38 14.85 30.20
C MET A 77 -9.18 15.33 29.37
N LEU A 78 -8.00 14.72 29.55
CA LEU A 78 -6.77 15.07 28.82
C LEU A 78 -6.75 14.53 27.38
N VAL A 79 -7.52 13.48 27.09
CA VAL A 79 -7.68 12.94 25.73
C VAL A 79 -9.18 12.88 25.39
N PRO A 80 -9.80 14.01 25.01
CA PRO A 80 -11.24 14.10 24.80
C PRO A 80 -11.75 13.17 23.68
N GLN A 81 -10.89 12.86 22.72
CA GLN A 81 -11.20 11.95 21.60
C GLN A 81 -11.29 10.48 22.04
N GLY A 82 -10.87 10.19 23.29
CA GLY A 82 -10.71 8.83 23.78
C GLY A 82 -9.53 8.12 23.12
N ILE A 83 -9.34 6.86 23.50
CA ILE A 83 -8.36 5.98 22.88
C ILE A 83 -9.07 4.78 22.25
N ASP A 84 -8.67 4.43 21.03
CA ASP A 84 -9.08 3.19 20.35
C ASP A 84 -7.93 2.18 20.47
N MET A 85 -8.18 0.98 20.97
CA MET A 85 -7.12 -0.04 21.16
C MET A 85 -7.32 -1.18 20.17
N LYS A 86 -6.52 -1.20 19.12
CA LYS A 86 -6.55 -2.24 18.08
C LYS A 86 -5.44 -3.25 18.29
N GLU A 87 -5.80 -4.50 18.55
CA GLU A 87 -4.81 -5.58 18.70
C GLU A 87 -4.02 -5.78 17.40
N ILE A 88 -2.70 -5.65 17.49
CA ILE A 88 -1.76 -5.90 16.39
C ILE A 88 -1.54 -7.40 16.31
N THR A 89 -2.35 -8.08 15.50
CA THR A 89 -2.04 -9.46 15.11
C THR A 89 -0.94 -9.44 14.04
N THR A 90 0.14 -10.20 14.23
CA THR A 90 1.26 -10.28 13.27
C THR A 90 0.87 -10.95 11.94
N LYS A 91 -0.36 -11.46 11.84
CA LYS A 91 -0.93 -11.98 10.61
C LYS A 91 -1.35 -10.78 9.75
N LYS A 92 -0.43 -10.28 8.91
CA LYS A 92 -0.81 -9.47 7.75
C LYS A 92 -1.82 -10.31 6.95
N LYS A 93 -3.12 -10.02 7.10
CA LYS A 93 -4.08 -10.39 6.06
C LYS A 93 -3.60 -9.63 4.84
N LYS A 94 -2.90 -10.32 3.94
CA LYS A 94 -2.94 -9.94 2.53
C LYS A 94 -4.41 -10.05 2.16
N THR A 95 -5.18 -8.99 2.36
CA THR A 95 -6.36 -8.76 1.53
C THR A 95 -5.81 -8.57 0.14
N LYS A 96 -5.48 -9.69 -0.51
CA LYS A 96 -5.74 -9.78 -1.94
C LYS A 96 -7.20 -9.36 -2.02
N LYS A 97 -7.46 -8.23 -2.70
CA LYS A 97 -8.79 -8.01 -3.28
C LYS A 97 -9.21 -9.38 -3.84
N PRO A 98 -10.43 -9.88 -3.59
CA PRO A 98 -10.83 -11.09 -4.30
C PRO A 98 -10.65 -10.74 -5.77
N LEU A 99 -9.60 -11.30 -6.39
CA LEU A 99 -9.60 -11.48 -7.81
C LEU A 99 -10.74 -12.45 -7.98
N VAL A 100 -11.90 -11.91 -8.29
CA VAL A 100 -13.00 -12.69 -8.83
C VAL A 100 -12.37 -13.35 -10.05
N VAL A 101 -11.95 -14.60 -9.88
CA VAL A 101 -11.73 -15.50 -11.00
C VAL A 101 -13.13 -15.68 -11.56
N VAL A 102 -13.52 -14.79 -12.48
CA VAL A 102 -14.62 -15.06 -13.39
C VAL A 102 -14.13 -16.25 -14.18
N SER A 103 -14.61 -17.43 -13.81
CA SER A 103 -14.45 -18.61 -14.63
C SER A 103 -15.07 -18.26 -15.98
N ALA A 104 -14.24 -18.13 -17.01
CA ALA A 104 -14.68 -17.98 -18.39
C ALA A 104 -15.51 -19.22 -18.73
N GLY A 105 -16.82 -19.06 -18.69
CA GLY A 105 -17.78 -20.14 -18.80
C GLY A 105 -19.07 -19.59 -19.39
N GLY A 106 -19.02 -19.23 -20.67
CA GLY A 106 -20.15 -19.17 -21.61
C GLY A 106 -21.37 -18.30 -21.29
N ALA A 107 -21.37 -17.55 -20.19
CA ALA A 107 -22.51 -16.73 -19.76
C ALA A 107 -22.28 -15.23 -19.98
N ASP A 108 -21.06 -14.80 -20.28
CA ASP A 108 -20.68 -13.41 -20.53
C ASP A 108 -21.03 -12.95 -21.95
N GLU A 109 -20.87 -13.82 -22.95
CA GLU A 109 -21.25 -13.55 -24.33
C GLU A 109 -22.76 -13.39 -24.49
N GLU A 110 -23.55 -14.25 -23.85
CA GLU A 110 -25.01 -14.17 -23.88
C GLU A 110 -25.52 -12.94 -23.10
N ALA A 111 -24.86 -12.57 -22.01
CA ALA A 111 -25.16 -11.34 -21.28
C ALA A 111 -24.83 -10.08 -22.09
N MET A 112 -23.70 -10.05 -22.80
CA MET A 112 -23.35 -8.93 -23.70
C MET A 112 -24.30 -8.86 -24.90
N ALA A 113 -24.70 -10.00 -25.48
CA ALA A 113 -25.64 -10.04 -26.58
C ALA A 113 -27.05 -9.59 -26.18
N ARG A 114 -27.52 -9.94 -24.97
CA ARG A 114 -28.80 -9.45 -24.42
C ARG A 114 -28.74 -7.95 -24.16
N PHE A 115 -27.65 -7.45 -23.56
CA PHE A 115 -27.46 -6.02 -23.33
C PHE A 115 -27.47 -5.21 -24.63
N ALA A 116 -26.77 -5.66 -25.67
CA ALA A 116 -26.74 -4.99 -26.97
C ALA A 116 -28.10 -4.95 -27.67
N ARG A 117 -28.96 -5.95 -27.43
CA ARG A 117 -30.34 -6.00 -27.97
C ARG A 117 -31.31 -5.14 -27.17
N GLU A 118 -31.15 -5.06 -25.85
CA GLU A 118 -31.99 -4.25 -24.96
C GLU A 118 -31.62 -2.76 -24.98
N HIS A 119 -30.38 -2.43 -25.36
CA HIS A 119 -29.86 -1.06 -25.40
C HIS A 119 -29.37 -0.64 -26.80
N PRO A 120 -30.25 -0.52 -27.81
CA PRO A 120 -29.86 -0.10 -29.15
C PRO A 120 -29.35 1.35 -29.21
N GLU A 121 -29.79 2.21 -28.28
CA GLU A 121 -29.33 3.60 -28.17
C GLU A 121 -27.83 3.69 -27.81
N TYR A 122 -27.32 2.74 -27.02
CA TYR A 122 -25.91 2.69 -26.65
C TYR A 122 -25.02 2.32 -27.85
N VAL A 123 -25.48 1.35 -28.64
CA VAL A 123 -24.82 0.93 -29.87
C VAL A 123 -24.84 2.05 -30.92
N GLN A 124 -25.93 2.82 -31.01
CA GLN A 124 -26.02 3.99 -31.89
C GLN A 124 -25.07 5.12 -31.46
N ALA A 125 -24.93 5.38 -30.16
CA ALA A 125 -24.03 6.40 -29.64
C ALA A 125 -22.55 6.10 -29.92
N GLU A 126 -22.13 4.84 -29.80
CA GLU A 126 -20.79 4.37 -30.18
C GLU A 126 -20.54 4.57 -31.69
N MET A 127 -21.47 4.14 -32.55
CA MET A 127 -21.33 4.34 -34.00
C MET A 127 -21.31 5.83 -34.38
N GLU A 128 -22.13 6.65 -33.71
CA GLU A 128 -22.15 8.10 -33.90
C GLU A 128 -20.84 8.78 -33.51
N TYR A 129 -20.18 8.27 -32.48
CA TYR A 129 -18.90 8.76 -32.04
C TYR A 129 -17.78 8.43 -33.03
N TYR A 130 -17.76 7.20 -33.56
CA TYR A 130 -16.74 6.78 -34.51
C TYR A 130 -16.85 7.48 -35.87
N TRP A 131 -18.06 7.64 -36.44
CA TRP A 131 -18.18 8.31 -37.74
C TRP A 131 -17.91 9.82 -37.67
N LYS A 132 -18.26 10.49 -36.56
CA LYS A 132 -17.92 11.92 -36.33
C LYS A 132 -16.41 12.13 -36.28
N ARG A 133 -15.68 11.22 -35.63
CA ARG A 133 -14.22 11.27 -35.53
C ARG A 133 -13.55 11.05 -36.89
N GLU A 134 -14.09 10.16 -37.72
CA GLU A 134 -13.55 9.88 -39.06
C GLU A 134 -13.77 11.04 -40.05
N ALA A 135 -14.92 11.74 -39.95
CA ALA A 135 -15.19 12.96 -40.71
C ALA A 135 -14.24 14.11 -40.33
N GLU A 136 -13.91 14.22 -39.04
CA GLU A 136 -12.98 15.23 -38.52
C GLU A 136 -11.52 14.96 -38.94
N GLN A 137 -11.13 13.69 -39.06
CA GLN A 137 -9.82 13.32 -39.62
C GLN A 137 -9.69 13.66 -41.11
N LYS A 138 -10.76 13.53 -41.91
CA LYS A 138 -10.73 13.90 -43.33
C LYS A 138 -10.63 15.41 -43.57
N GLN A 139 -11.15 16.23 -42.67
CA GLN A 139 -10.98 17.69 -42.70
C GLN A 139 -9.54 18.12 -42.35
N LYS A 140 -8.80 17.31 -41.60
CA LYS A 140 -7.43 17.62 -41.17
C LYS A 140 -6.36 17.21 -42.18
N GLY A 141 -6.73 16.53 -43.27
CA GLY A 141 -5.81 15.94 -44.26
C GLY A 141 -5.60 16.70 -45.58
N THR A 142 -6.26 17.83 -45.83
CA THR A 142 -6.11 18.57 -47.10
C THR A 142 -5.40 19.91 -46.89
N LYS A 143 -4.08 19.86 -46.69
CA LYS A 143 -3.22 20.99 -47.05
C LYS A 143 -1.90 20.49 -47.63
N LYS A 144 -1.76 20.77 -48.93
CA LYS A 144 -0.59 20.74 -49.82
C LYS A 144 -0.51 19.57 -50.80
N GLU A 145 -0.77 19.95 -52.04
CA GLU A 145 -0.41 19.31 -53.30
C GLU A 145 1.11 19.39 -53.49
N ASP A 146 1.72 18.34 -54.05
CA ASP A 146 2.48 18.42 -55.31
C ASP A 146 3.21 17.08 -55.61
N GLU A 147 2.79 16.46 -56.72
CA GLU A 147 3.56 15.67 -57.70
C GLU A 147 4.77 14.84 -57.25
N ALA A 148 4.63 13.49 -57.23
CA ALA A 148 5.56 12.56 -57.90
C ALA A 148 5.13 11.08 -57.77
N GLY A 149 4.83 10.46 -58.93
CA GLY A 149 5.21 9.06 -59.22
C GLY A 149 4.18 7.94 -58.99
N PRO A 150 3.78 7.18 -60.03
CA PRO A 150 3.02 5.94 -59.90
C PRO A 150 3.95 4.73 -59.72
N SER A 151 3.75 3.87 -58.71
CA SER A 151 4.43 2.57 -58.66
C SER A 151 3.67 1.48 -57.87
N THR A 152 3.22 0.49 -58.65
CA THR A 152 3.21 -0.98 -58.41
C THR A 152 2.44 -1.57 -57.21
N VAL A 153 1.30 -2.18 -57.58
CA VAL A 153 0.70 -3.45 -57.08
C VAL A 153 1.77 -4.52 -56.81
N ILE A 154 1.64 -5.36 -55.75
CA ILE A 154 1.41 -6.83 -55.77
C ILE A 154 0.98 -7.36 -54.35
N PRO A 155 0.47 -8.60 -54.18
CA PRO A 155 -0.77 -8.90 -53.45
C PRO A 155 -0.57 -9.79 -52.19
N ILE A 156 -1.69 -10.11 -51.54
CA ILE A 156 -1.84 -10.94 -50.34
C ILE A 156 -1.44 -12.40 -50.59
N GLU A 157 -0.65 -12.99 -49.70
CA GLU A 157 -0.71 -14.44 -49.41
C GLU A 157 -0.59 -14.68 -47.90
N SER A 158 -1.61 -15.34 -47.35
CA SER A 158 -1.55 -16.15 -46.14
C SER A 158 -0.48 -17.23 -46.28
N SER A 159 0.30 -17.55 -45.24
CA SER A 159 0.68 -18.94 -44.96
C SER A 159 1.45 -19.12 -43.64
N SER A 160 1.12 -20.22 -42.95
CA SER A 160 1.85 -21.03 -41.98
C SER A 160 2.37 -20.33 -40.70
N GLU A 161 1.80 -20.56 -39.52
CA GLU A 161 1.87 -21.80 -38.71
C GLU A 161 3.33 -22.11 -38.29
N GLU A 162 3.51 -22.28 -36.97
CA GLU A 162 4.62 -22.99 -36.29
C GLU A 162 5.96 -22.24 -36.13
N ASP A 163 6.38 -21.99 -34.87
CA ASP A 163 7.48 -22.76 -34.25
C ASP A 163 7.68 -22.31 -32.79
N TRP A 164 7.14 -23.08 -31.84
CA TRP A 164 7.47 -22.93 -30.41
C TRP A 164 8.70 -23.79 -30.13
N ALA A 165 9.88 -23.20 -30.26
CA ALA A 165 11.11 -23.83 -29.82
C ALA A 165 11.26 -23.75 -28.29
N ASP A 166 11.04 -24.92 -27.69
CA ASP A 166 11.64 -25.43 -26.47
C ASP A 166 13.14 -25.12 -26.36
N TYR A 167 13.59 -24.59 -25.23
CA TYR A 167 14.96 -24.77 -24.74
C TYR A 167 14.94 -24.83 -23.21
N SER A 168 15.13 -26.05 -22.72
CA SER A 168 15.42 -26.43 -21.34
C SER A 168 16.82 -26.03 -20.92
N GLU A 169 16.95 -25.81 -19.60
CA GLU A 169 18.15 -25.90 -18.74
C GLU A 169 19.34 -24.97 -19.13
N GLU A 170 20.20 -24.49 -18.25
CA GLU A 170 20.72 -25.02 -17.00
C GLU A 170 21.29 -23.88 -16.12
N GLU A 171 21.60 -24.22 -14.88
CA GLU A 171 22.13 -23.37 -13.82
C GLU A 171 23.42 -22.62 -14.17
N GLU A 172 23.63 -21.46 -13.53
CA GLU A 172 24.90 -21.13 -12.87
C GLU A 172 24.56 -20.19 -11.69
N GLU A 173 24.91 -20.62 -10.48
CA GLU A 173 25.10 -19.74 -9.33
C GLU A 173 26.26 -18.79 -9.63
N GLU A 174 26.04 -17.47 -9.52
CA GLU A 174 27.17 -16.54 -9.38
C GLU A 174 26.87 -15.55 -8.25
N GLY A 175 27.53 -15.80 -7.13
CA GLY A 175 27.53 -14.96 -5.96
C GLY A 175 28.18 -13.62 -6.23
N CYS A 176 27.39 -12.55 -6.16
CA CYS A 176 27.92 -11.19 -5.99
C CYS A 176 28.18 -10.95 -4.50
N ASP A 177 29.29 -11.49 -3.99
CA ASP A 177 29.94 -10.95 -2.80
C ASP A 177 30.46 -9.55 -3.15
N ASP A 178 29.72 -8.54 -2.72
CA ASP A 178 30.05 -7.12 -2.87
C ASP A 178 30.77 -6.67 -1.58
N PRO A 179 32.12 -6.57 -1.55
CA PRO A 179 32.89 -6.40 -0.32
C PRO A 179 32.86 -4.97 0.25
N THR A 180 32.04 -4.07 -0.28
CA THR A 180 32.05 -2.64 0.10
C THR A 180 31.14 -2.29 1.28
N LYS A 181 30.32 -3.24 1.77
CA LYS A 181 29.37 -2.97 2.87
C LYS A 181 29.99 -3.04 4.26
N GLN A 182 31.19 -3.61 4.43
CA GLN A 182 31.83 -3.68 5.75
C GLN A 182 32.46 -2.34 6.15
N GLU A 183 33.11 -1.61 5.24
CA GLU A 183 33.65 -0.26 5.53
C GLU A 183 32.56 0.75 5.90
N PHE A 184 31.38 0.66 5.29
CA PHE A 184 30.28 1.59 5.54
C PHE A 184 29.82 1.61 7.02
N TRP A 185 29.95 0.49 7.74
CA TRP A 185 29.54 0.39 9.15
C TRP A 185 30.70 0.54 10.14
N GLU A 186 31.95 0.53 9.68
CA GLU A 186 33.12 0.77 10.54
C GLU A 186 33.24 2.25 10.93
N GLN A 187 32.82 3.17 10.05
CA GLN A 187 32.76 4.61 10.35
C GLN A 187 31.81 4.94 11.53
N PHE A 188 30.80 4.11 11.79
CA PHE A 188 29.80 4.36 12.84
C PHE A 188 30.10 3.64 14.17
N ARG A 189 31.10 2.75 14.20
CA ARG A 189 31.52 2.05 15.44
C ARG A 189 32.70 2.69 16.16
N SER A 190 33.36 3.68 15.57
CA SER A 190 34.57 4.30 16.13
C SER A 190 34.34 5.50 17.07
N SER A 191 33.11 5.80 17.52
CA SER A 191 32.86 6.97 18.39
C SER A 191 32.51 6.63 19.84
N ASP A 192 32.89 5.46 20.33
CA ASP A 192 32.77 5.11 21.76
C ASP A 192 34.14 4.71 22.34
N GLU A 193 35.16 5.56 22.15
CA GLU A 193 36.34 5.57 23.03
C GLU A 193 37.11 6.91 22.89
N GLU A 194 36.70 7.93 23.67
CA GLU A 194 37.59 8.80 24.46
C GLU A 194 36.79 9.62 25.49
#